data_AF-A0A2A4NYD6-F1
#
_entry.id   AF-A0A2A4NYD6-F1
#
_cell.length_a   1.000
_cell.length_b   1.000
_cell.length_c   1.000
_cell.angle_alpha   90.00
_cell.angle_beta   90.00
_cell.angle_gamma   90.00
#
_symmetry.space_group_name_H-M   'P 1'
#
loop_
_entity.id
_entity.type
_entity.pdbx_description
1 polymer ?
#
loop_
_entity_poly.entity_id
_entity_poly.type
_entity_poly.pdbx_seq_one_letter_code
_entity_poly.pdbx_strand_id
1 'polypeptide(L)'
;MHTSLVTSRSRGCICAALILTAAAALATIRTIPIDGATSSARPARLIGEVTEIRWDHHDNWGGVLKTADNTINFSTNSRPPFGAVEASGLLRWFGGKAYLTRMSTRYLPLPAQSESQISWLDQLRQHLRDRIDERLSPSEAGLARALVLGEGDAISSDRYSHYRSLGVLHLLAVSGMHLWCLDAILRRLLAFLPAPFKWLRLIMLALAALAAGFRPAVVRALSVLCLRDFARSRGRDCPSGSLWALALWCECLLLPPRAGNLGLVLSYSATAGLLWVNRAHPAALQTAGDGLLPRPLRLIAKATYSSLAASLATAPWLHAIHGTVEPWSVVLTPILGLLLPLRLLASWMVCTPVFHWPASTLLESLGKFEGGLLNLLDGLPGTPLVVPELEWWRLTLVCWSLLLLLGCRRKLLRRALWVSALVFSHGLWRPPASRPGVAVIPVGHGLAVVIASAHRSLIFDFGSRIIPPQELVRRRLWPLLAKQRWRAPDLLVASHGDSDHLAGLRELAKGGDARFLAAPEGSHMPIHGLSPFALRLFNAPVSAQSGGNAGGQAIVVQWANHLLLITGDQEGPALRWLAAALPDTHQLSTTLIIPHHGLSTDGLPELLDICKPIRA
;
A
#
# COMPACT_ATOMS: atom_id res chain seq x y z
N MET A 1 -9.06 52.55 -16.17
CA MET A 1 -9.39 51.10 -16.09
C MET A 1 -8.33 50.18 -16.70
N HIS A 2 -7.54 50.57 -17.72
CA HIS A 2 -6.50 49.69 -18.29
C HIS A 2 -5.29 49.42 -17.37
N THR A 3 -4.88 50.38 -16.53
CA THR A 3 -3.72 50.25 -15.62
C THR A 3 -3.96 49.32 -14.42
N SER A 4 -5.20 49.22 -13.92
CA SER A 4 -5.55 48.29 -12.81
C SER A 4 -5.62 46.82 -13.26
N LEU A 5 -5.99 46.58 -14.52
CA LEU A 5 -6.00 45.23 -15.13
C LEU A 5 -4.59 44.71 -15.40
N VAL A 6 -3.66 45.56 -15.83
CA VAL A 6 -2.26 45.17 -16.11
C VAL A 6 -1.51 44.85 -14.81
N THR A 7 -1.71 45.64 -13.75
CA THR A 7 -1.11 45.40 -12.43
C THR A 7 -1.70 44.18 -11.70
N SER A 8 -2.99 43.89 -11.90
CA SER A 8 -3.62 42.65 -11.42
C SER A 8 -3.06 41.40 -12.13
N ARG A 9 -2.79 41.48 -13.45
CA ARG A 9 -2.23 40.38 -14.24
C ARG A 9 -0.76 40.08 -13.89
N SER A 10 0.06 41.11 -13.63
CA SER A 10 1.47 40.93 -13.28
C SER A 10 1.65 40.27 -11.91
N ARG A 11 0.88 40.71 -10.90
CA ARG A 11 0.90 40.12 -9.54
C ARG A 11 0.51 38.64 -9.54
N GLY A 12 -0.48 38.26 -10.36
CA GLY A 12 -0.90 36.88 -10.51
C GLY A 12 0.14 35.95 -11.11
N CYS A 13 0.89 36.44 -12.10
CA CYS A 13 1.99 35.70 -12.71
C CYS A 13 3.09 35.38 -11.70
N ILE A 14 3.44 36.35 -10.85
CA ILE A 14 4.48 36.21 -9.83
C ILE A 14 4.04 35.21 -8.76
N CYS A 15 2.80 35.29 -8.26
CA CYS A 15 2.29 34.33 -7.28
C CYS A 15 2.28 32.88 -7.80
N ALA A 16 1.78 32.65 -9.03
CA ALA A 16 1.73 31.29 -9.59
C ALA A 16 3.14 30.71 -9.81
N ALA A 17 4.09 31.52 -10.28
CA ALA A 17 5.48 31.10 -10.47
C ALA A 17 6.17 30.79 -9.14
N LEU A 18 6.03 31.66 -8.12
CA LEU A 18 6.61 31.44 -6.79
C LEU A 18 6.07 30.17 -6.13
N ILE A 19 4.76 29.90 -6.25
CA ILE A 19 4.15 28.69 -5.69
C ILE A 19 4.69 27.44 -6.39
N LEU A 20 4.83 27.47 -7.72
CA LEU A 20 5.39 26.35 -8.49
C LEU A 20 6.85 26.07 -8.09
N THR A 21 7.68 27.11 -7.99
CA THR A 21 9.08 26.97 -7.59
C THR A 21 9.22 26.47 -6.15
N ALA A 22 8.41 27.00 -5.22
CA ALA A 22 8.41 26.57 -3.82
C ALA A 22 7.92 25.13 -3.66
N ALA A 23 6.85 24.74 -4.35
CA ALA A 23 6.31 23.38 -4.31
C ALA A 23 7.31 22.38 -4.91
N ALA A 24 7.98 22.74 -6.01
CA ALA A 24 9.05 21.93 -6.59
C ALA A 24 10.21 21.76 -5.61
N ALA A 25 10.76 22.86 -5.06
CA ALA A 25 11.87 22.82 -4.12
C ALA A 25 11.56 21.99 -2.86
N LEU A 26 10.37 22.15 -2.27
CA LEU A 26 9.95 21.38 -1.09
C LEU A 26 9.73 19.89 -1.40
N ALA A 27 9.20 19.57 -2.58
CA ALA A 27 9.09 18.19 -3.03
C ALA A 27 10.47 17.55 -3.24
N THR A 28 11.44 18.30 -3.77
CA THR A 28 12.82 17.83 -3.93
C THR A 28 13.53 17.65 -2.58
N ILE A 29 13.36 18.59 -1.63
CA ILE A 29 13.97 18.52 -0.29
C ILE A 29 13.51 17.28 0.50
N ARG A 30 12.23 16.89 0.39
CA ARG A 30 11.73 15.66 1.03
C ARG A 30 12.23 14.35 0.36
N THR A 31 12.93 14.46 -0.78
CA THR A 31 13.44 13.30 -1.54
C THR A 31 14.96 13.14 -1.51
N ILE A 32 15.70 14.09 -0.94
CA ILE A 32 17.17 14.04 -0.82
C ILE A 32 17.57 13.45 0.55
N PRO A 33 18.37 12.37 0.62
CA PRO A 33 19.02 11.96 1.85
C PRO A 33 20.12 12.96 2.21
N ILE A 34 20.15 13.43 3.45
CA ILE A 34 21.19 14.33 3.96
C ILE A 34 22.42 13.51 4.34
N ASP A 35 23.49 13.59 3.55
CA ASP A 35 24.79 13.02 3.89
C ASP A 35 25.75 14.07 4.48
N GLY A 36 26.19 13.79 5.71
CA GLY A 36 27.57 13.97 6.21
C GLY A 36 28.18 15.37 6.37
N ALA A 37 28.34 15.82 7.62
CA ALA A 37 29.42 16.73 8.02
C ALA A 37 30.22 16.09 9.16
N THR A 38 31.55 15.96 8.96
CA THR A 38 32.52 15.39 9.91
C THR A 38 33.32 16.49 10.61
N SER A 39 33.61 16.35 11.91
CA SER A 39 34.77 16.99 12.55
C SER A 39 35.47 16.09 13.59
N SER A 40 36.76 15.89 13.32
CA SER A 40 37.96 15.74 14.18
C SER A 40 37.89 15.14 15.60
N ALA A 41 38.41 13.90 15.75
CA ALA A 41 39.61 13.50 16.53
C ALA A 41 39.71 11.96 16.51
N ARG A 42 40.88 11.36 16.24
CA ARG A 42 41.04 9.91 15.96
C ARG A 42 41.06 9.05 17.24
N PRO A 43 40.09 8.15 17.48
CA PRO A 43 40.32 6.93 18.24
C PRO A 43 40.94 5.86 17.31
N ALA A 44 41.85 5.04 17.84
CA ALA A 44 42.41 3.91 17.09
C ALA A 44 41.27 2.93 16.71
N ARG A 45 41.06 2.74 15.40
CA ARG A 45 40.00 1.89 14.86
C ARG A 45 40.50 0.45 14.78
N LEU A 46 40.03 -0.42 15.68
CA LEU A 46 40.25 -1.86 15.59
C LEU A 46 39.23 -2.44 14.60
N ILE A 47 39.73 -3.07 13.53
CA ILE A 47 38.92 -3.75 12.52
C ILE A 47 39.20 -5.25 12.66
N GLY A 48 38.14 -6.04 12.84
CA GLY A 48 38.22 -7.49 12.98
C GLY A 48 36.90 -8.13 12.58
N GLU A 49 36.93 -9.42 12.27
CA GLU A 49 35.75 -10.20 11.91
C GLU A 49 35.08 -10.73 13.18
N VAL A 50 33.77 -10.53 13.30
CA VAL A 50 32.99 -11.12 14.40
C VAL A 50 32.70 -12.55 14.02
N THR A 51 33.42 -13.48 14.62
CA THR A 51 33.33 -14.90 14.27
C THR A 51 32.26 -15.64 15.08
N GLU A 52 31.78 -15.05 16.18
CA GLU A 52 30.79 -15.67 17.05
C GLU A 52 30.01 -14.60 17.83
N ILE A 53 28.69 -14.74 17.92
CA ILE A 53 27.80 -13.91 18.74
C ILE A 53 27.10 -14.83 19.74
N ARG A 54 27.17 -14.50 21.03
CA ARG A 54 26.60 -15.27 22.14
C ARG A 54 25.57 -14.45 22.89
N TRP A 55 24.50 -15.09 23.34
CA TRP A 55 23.42 -14.48 24.10
C TRP A 55 23.31 -15.17 25.46
N ASP A 56 23.02 -14.40 26.51
CA ASP A 56 22.64 -14.97 27.81
C ASP A 56 21.13 -14.88 28.04
N HIS A 57 20.65 -15.58 29.07
CA HIS A 57 19.23 -15.63 29.44
C HIS A 57 18.65 -14.30 29.97
N HIS A 58 19.46 -13.23 30.03
CA HIS A 58 19.09 -11.90 30.54
C HIS A 58 19.14 -10.83 29.43
N ASP A 59 19.04 -11.23 28.16
CA ASP A 59 19.13 -10.37 26.97
C ASP A 59 20.47 -9.61 26.82
N ASN A 60 21.54 -10.06 27.50
CA ASN A 60 22.87 -9.55 27.25
C ASN A 60 23.46 -10.30 26.05
N TRP A 61 24.17 -9.58 25.19
CA TRP A 61 24.85 -10.19 24.04
C TRP A 61 26.34 -9.88 24.08
N GLY A 62 27.13 -10.85 23.65
CA GLY A 62 28.58 -10.77 23.53
C GLY A 62 29.05 -11.45 22.26
N GLY A 63 30.36 -11.45 22.03
CA GLY A 63 30.92 -12.09 20.86
C GLY A 63 32.44 -12.19 20.89
N VAL A 64 32.98 -12.81 19.86
CA VAL A 64 34.41 -12.99 19.66
C VAL A 64 34.83 -12.20 18.42
N LEU A 65 35.69 -11.20 18.62
CA LEU A 65 36.28 -10.41 17.55
C LEU A 65 37.68 -10.95 17.25
N LYS A 66 37.88 -11.45 16.03
CA LYS A 66 39.20 -11.89 15.54
C LYS A 66 39.84 -10.75 14.76
N THR A 67 40.97 -10.24 15.23
CA THR A 67 41.83 -9.30 14.51
C THR A 67 43.03 -10.05 13.93
N ALA A 68 43.82 -9.37 13.08
CA ALA A 68 44.99 -9.98 12.44
C ALA A 68 45.96 -10.65 13.44
N ASP A 69 46.07 -10.09 14.65
CA ASP A 69 47.08 -10.49 15.64
C ASP A 69 46.50 -11.06 16.94
N ASN A 70 45.18 -11.01 17.16
CA ASN A 70 44.57 -11.43 18.44
C ASN A 70 43.09 -11.85 18.32
N THR A 71 42.63 -12.60 19.33
CA THR A 71 41.21 -12.94 19.51
C THR A 71 40.68 -12.27 20.78
N ILE A 72 39.61 -11.50 20.67
CA ILE A 72 39.10 -10.64 21.74
C ILE A 72 37.63 -11.00 22.02
N ASN A 73 37.36 -11.50 23.23
CA ASN A 73 35.99 -11.77 23.70
C ASN A 73 35.40 -10.51 24.32
N PHE A 74 34.17 -10.17 23.98
CA PHE A 74 33.44 -9.05 24.57
C PHE A 74 32.02 -9.46 24.99
N SER A 75 31.45 -8.76 25.97
CA SER A 75 30.06 -8.91 26.42
C SER A 75 29.47 -7.53 26.71
N THR A 76 28.19 -7.35 26.39
CA THR A 76 27.48 -6.07 26.54
C THR A 76 26.13 -6.26 27.23
N ASN A 77 25.75 -5.33 28.09
CA ASN A 77 24.43 -5.29 28.74
C ASN A 77 23.42 -4.41 28.00
N SER A 78 23.53 -4.29 26.67
CA SER A 78 22.73 -3.38 25.86
C SER A 78 22.01 -4.15 24.76
N ARG A 79 20.77 -3.76 24.42
CA ARG A 79 20.00 -4.42 23.36
C ARG A 79 20.79 -4.44 22.03
N PRO A 80 20.71 -5.54 21.27
CA PRO A 80 21.44 -5.76 20.03
C PRO A 80 21.07 -4.74 18.93
N PRO A 81 21.99 -4.41 18.02
CA PRO A 81 21.72 -3.43 17.00
C PRO A 81 21.09 -4.03 15.75
N PHE A 82 19.86 -4.52 15.88
CA PHE A 82 19.06 -4.90 14.72
C PHE A 82 18.76 -3.65 13.87
N GLY A 83 19.26 -3.64 12.62
CA GLY A 83 19.12 -2.52 11.69
C GLY A 83 20.27 -1.50 11.69
N ALA A 84 21.38 -1.77 12.41
CA ALA A 84 22.56 -0.91 12.33
C ALA A 84 23.35 -1.11 11.04
N VAL A 85 23.88 -0.03 10.48
CA VAL A 85 24.72 -0.03 9.27
C VAL A 85 26.20 0.02 9.63
N GLU A 86 26.54 0.58 10.79
CA GLU A 86 27.91 0.60 11.32
C GLU A 86 27.89 0.48 12.84
N ALA A 87 28.88 -0.17 13.45
CA ALA A 87 29.02 -0.26 14.91
C ALA A 87 30.48 -0.06 15.32
N SER A 88 30.72 0.72 16.36
CA SER A 88 32.05 0.97 16.94
C SER A 88 31.96 0.98 18.46
N GLY A 89 33.02 0.60 19.17
CA GLY A 89 33.00 0.66 20.62
C GLY A 89 34.39 0.78 21.24
N LEU A 90 34.42 1.16 22.51
CA LEU A 90 35.62 1.45 23.27
C LEU A 90 35.90 0.30 24.23
N LEU A 91 36.96 -0.44 23.95
CA LEU A 91 37.44 -1.56 24.76
C LEU A 91 38.36 -1.02 25.87
N ARG A 92 38.10 -1.40 27.13
CA ARG A 92 39.05 -1.22 28.25
C ARG A 92 39.57 -2.56 28.69
N TRP A 93 40.87 -2.61 28.96
CA TRP A 93 41.55 -3.82 29.44
C TRP A 93 41.55 -3.87 30.97
N PHE A 94 41.10 -4.98 31.55
CA PHE A 94 41.18 -5.26 32.98
C PHE A 94 41.48 -6.76 33.19
N GLY A 95 42.48 -7.10 34.01
CA GLY A 95 42.78 -8.50 34.36
C GLY A 95 43.03 -9.42 33.16
N GLY A 96 43.73 -8.96 32.12
CA GLY A 96 44.06 -9.75 30.92
C GLY A 96 42.89 -9.99 29.95
N LYS A 97 41.74 -9.35 30.17
CA LYS A 97 40.56 -9.42 29.29
C LYS A 97 40.14 -8.02 28.86
N ALA A 98 39.70 -7.90 27.60
CA ALA A 98 39.14 -6.66 27.07
C ALA A 98 37.63 -6.62 27.34
N TYR A 99 37.14 -5.54 27.92
CA TYR A 99 35.72 -5.31 28.17
C TYR A 99 35.24 -4.16 27.29
N LEU A 100 34.14 -4.35 26.57
CA LEU A 100 33.53 -3.30 25.75
C LEU A 100 32.76 -2.34 26.66
N THR A 101 33.40 -1.24 27.05
CA THR A 101 32.84 -0.31 28.03
C THR A 101 31.85 0.70 27.45
N ARG A 102 31.88 0.91 26.13
CA ARG A 102 30.95 1.81 25.44
C ARG A 102 30.80 1.34 24.00
N MET A 103 29.57 1.23 23.51
CA MET A 103 29.29 0.89 22.11
C MET A 103 28.44 2.00 21.51
N SER A 104 28.86 2.50 20.35
CA SER A 104 28.08 3.39 19.49
C SER A 104 27.69 2.63 18.23
N THR A 105 26.39 2.57 17.97
CA THR A 105 25.83 1.93 16.79
C THR A 105 25.22 3.01 15.91
N ARG A 106 25.63 3.03 14.64
CA ARG A 106 25.10 3.90 13.61
C ARG A 106 24.05 3.13 12.83
N TYR A 107 22.80 3.30 13.23
CA TYR A 107 21.68 2.88 12.42
C TYR A 107 21.59 3.77 11.18
N LEU A 108 21.18 3.21 10.04
CA LEU A 108 20.56 4.03 9.00
C LEU A 108 19.44 4.74 9.75
N PRO A 109 19.49 6.06 9.91
CA PRO A 109 18.42 6.72 10.60
C PRO A 109 17.15 6.35 9.81
N LEU A 110 16.13 5.76 10.46
CA LEU A 110 14.79 6.30 10.19
C LEU A 110 15.02 7.80 10.31
N PRO A 111 14.83 8.57 9.20
CA PRO A 111 15.39 9.90 9.04
C PRO A 111 15.29 10.55 10.40
N ALA A 112 16.45 10.75 11.03
CA ALA A 112 16.46 11.22 12.40
C ALA A 112 15.47 12.37 12.38
N GLN A 113 14.49 12.38 13.27
CA GLN A 113 14.01 13.66 13.72
C GLN A 113 15.23 14.26 14.38
N SER A 114 16.08 14.83 13.51
CA SER A 114 17.07 15.79 13.86
C SER A 114 16.33 16.67 14.84
N GLU A 115 16.88 16.85 16.03
CA GLU A 115 16.53 17.96 16.90
C GLU A 115 16.76 19.32 16.19
N SER A 116 16.87 19.38 14.85
CA SER A 116 16.34 20.47 14.07
C SER A 116 14.94 20.77 14.57
N GLN A 117 14.85 21.83 15.38
CA GLN A 117 13.76 22.78 15.40
C GLN A 117 12.51 22.19 14.76
N ILE A 118 11.60 21.61 15.57
CA ILE A 118 10.30 21.12 15.10
C ILE A 118 9.82 22.17 14.10
N SER A 119 9.79 21.79 12.81
CA SER A 119 9.57 22.76 11.76
C SER A 119 8.26 23.46 12.09
N TRP A 120 8.14 24.76 11.88
CA TRP A 120 6.87 25.47 12.05
C TRP A 120 5.71 24.75 11.33
N LEU A 121 6.04 23.99 10.26
CA LEU A 121 5.14 23.10 9.56
C LEU A 121 4.65 21.91 10.42
N ASP A 122 5.55 21.23 11.12
CA ASP A 122 5.20 20.10 11.99
C ASP A 122 4.39 20.59 13.20
N GLN A 123 4.71 21.77 13.73
CA GLN A 123 3.91 22.43 14.77
C GLN A 123 2.50 22.77 14.26
N LEU A 124 2.39 23.34 13.07
CA LEU A 124 1.09 23.64 12.45
C LEU A 124 0.28 22.36 12.22
N ARG A 125 0.91 21.30 11.69
CA ARG A 125 0.25 20.00 11.48
C ARG A 125 -0.21 19.37 12.78
N GLN A 126 0.62 19.41 13.82
CA GLN A 126 0.26 18.92 15.15
C GLN A 126 -0.90 19.73 15.73
N HIS A 127 -0.86 21.06 15.64
CA HIS A 127 -1.96 21.91 16.10
C HIS A 127 -3.28 21.59 15.39
N LEU A 128 -3.27 21.43 14.07
CA LEU A 128 -4.45 21.05 13.31
C LEU A 128 -4.94 19.64 13.69
N ARG A 129 -4.02 18.70 13.95
CA ARG A 129 -4.34 17.35 14.40
C ARG A 129 -5.06 17.38 15.75
N ASP A 130 -4.50 18.08 16.73
CA ASP A 130 -5.07 18.20 18.07
C ASP A 130 -6.48 18.80 18.01
N ARG A 131 -6.67 19.86 17.20
CA ARG A 131 -8.00 20.45 16.99
C ARG A 131 -9.01 19.48 16.40
N ILE A 132 -8.60 18.62 15.47
CA ILE A 132 -9.47 17.63 14.85
C ILE A 132 -9.83 16.54 15.88
N ASP A 133 -8.83 16.01 16.59
CA ASP A 133 -8.99 14.91 17.55
C ASP A 133 -9.79 15.33 18.79
N GLU A 134 -9.67 16.59 19.24
CA GLU A 134 -10.46 17.14 20.37
C GLU A 134 -11.94 17.35 20.03
N ARG A 135 -12.28 17.54 18.75
CA ARG A 135 -13.59 18.07 18.33
C ARG A 135 -14.46 17.07 17.59
N LEU A 136 -13.91 15.92 17.20
CA LEU A 136 -14.60 14.88 16.45
C LEU A 136 -14.51 13.54 17.17
N SER A 137 -15.49 12.68 16.92
CA SER A 137 -15.38 11.27 17.29
C SER A 137 -14.16 10.62 16.60
N PRO A 138 -13.51 9.59 17.19
CA PRO A 138 -12.30 8.97 16.63
C PRO A 138 -12.45 8.56 15.16
N SER A 139 -13.64 8.08 14.79
CA SER A 139 -13.94 7.64 13.42
C SER A 139 -14.00 8.80 12.41
N GLU A 140 -14.55 9.96 12.79
CA GLU A 140 -14.59 11.14 11.91
C GLU A 140 -13.27 11.94 11.97
N ALA A 141 -12.59 11.92 13.12
CA ALA A 141 -11.26 12.51 13.28
C ALA A 141 -10.26 11.88 12.30
N GLY A 142 -10.24 10.54 12.18
CA GLY A 142 -9.40 9.84 11.21
C GLY A 142 -9.65 10.25 9.76
N LEU A 143 -10.91 10.47 9.37
CA LEU A 143 -11.25 10.94 8.03
C LEU A 143 -10.88 12.42 7.81
N ALA A 144 -11.16 13.29 8.78
CA ALA A 144 -10.81 14.70 8.68
C ALA A 144 -9.29 14.90 8.62
N ARG A 145 -8.51 14.15 9.41
CA ARG A 145 -7.04 14.08 9.32
C ARG A 145 -6.58 13.60 7.95
N ALA A 146 -7.24 12.60 7.38
CA ALA A 146 -6.93 12.13 6.03
C ALA A 146 -7.16 13.22 4.98
N LEU A 147 -8.26 13.97 5.06
CA LEU A 147 -8.63 15.00 4.08
C LEU A 147 -7.83 16.31 4.22
N VAL A 148 -7.50 16.72 5.44
CA VAL A 148 -6.81 18.00 5.73
C VAL A 148 -5.29 17.82 5.78
N LEU A 149 -4.81 16.80 6.50
CA LEU A 149 -3.39 16.59 6.78
C LEU A 149 -2.74 15.54 5.87
N GLY A 150 -3.55 14.79 5.11
CA GLY A 150 -3.07 13.64 4.36
C GLY A 150 -2.64 12.50 5.27
N GLU A 151 -3.28 12.32 6.42
CA GLU A 151 -2.97 11.29 7.43
C GLU A 151 -4.10 10.26 7.49
N GLY A 152 -3.88 9.09 6.87
CA GLY A 152 -4.89 8.03 6.77
C GLY A 152 -4.72 6.90 7.79
N ASP A 153 -3.73 7.00 8.67
CA ASP A 153 -3.36 6.04 9.72
C ASP A 153 -4.41 5.95 10.83
N ALA A 154 -5.12 7.05 11.10
CA ALA A 154 -6.18 7.11 12.11
C ALA A 154 -7.56 6.60 11.61
N ILE A 155 -7.69 6.20 10.35
CA ILE A 155 -8.94 5.64 9.83
C ILE A 155 -9.11 4.21 10.38
N SER A 156 -10.28 3.92 10.96
CA SER A 156 -10.56 2.58 11.49
C SER A 156 -10.43 1.50 10.40
N SER A 157 -9.90 0.34 10.78
CA SER A 157 -9.67 -0.79 9.88
C SER A 157 -10.95 -1.24 9.15
N ASP A 158 -12.07 -1.28 9.86
CA ASP A 158 -13.39 -1.62 9.32
C ASP A 158 -13.81 -0.65 8.19
N ARG A 159 -13.77 0.66 8.46
CA ARG A 159 -14.11 1.69 7.48
C ARG A 159 -13.14 1.69 6.30
N TYR A 160 -11.84 1.59 6.57
CA TYR A 160 -10.83 1.47 5.52
C TYR A 160 -11.10 0.24 4.63
N SER A 161 -11.54 -0.88 5.22
CA SER A 161 -11.86 -2.10 4.50
C SER A 161 -13.06 -1.91 3.54
N HIS A 162 -14.14 -1.24 3.98
CA HIS A 162 -15.32 -0.93 3.14
C HIS A 162 -14.98 -0.01 1.97
N TYR A 163 -14.26 1.09 2.23
CA TYR A 163 -13.83 2.00 1.15
C TYR A 163 -12.99 1.28 0.10
N ARG A 164 -12.16 0.34 0.54
CA ARG A 164 -11.27 -0.40 -0.33
C ARG A 164 -11.93 -1.63 -0.98
N SER A 165 -12.96 -2.26 -0.40
CA SER A 165 -13.74 -3.34 -1.06
C SER A 165 -14.61 -2.80 -2.19
N LEU A 166 -15.15 -1.60 -2.00
CA LEU A 166 -16.01 -0.90 -2.95
C LEU A 166 -15.24 -0.10 -4.02
N GLY A 167 -13.90 -0.10 -3.98
CA GLY A 167 -13.05 0.57 -4.97
C GLY A 167 -12.98 2.09 -4.84
N VAL A 168 -13.44 2.65 -3.73
CA VAL A 168 -13.49 4.09 -3.47
C VAL A 168 -12.40 4.58 -2.52
N LEU A 169 -11.37 3.77 -2.26
CA LEU A 169 -10.21 4.15 -1.43
C LEU A 169 -9.52 5.43 -1.92
N HIS A 170 -9.55 5.70 -3.23
CA HIS A 170 -9.01 6.92 -3.83
C HIS A 170 -9.71 8.22 -3.34
N LEU A 171 -10.88 8.10 -2.71
CA LEU A 171 -11.58 9.21 -2.04
C LEU A 171 -11.02 9.50 -0.64
N LEU A 172 -10.37 8.55 0.03
CA LEU A 172 -9.75 8.76 1.34
C LEU A 172 -8.35 9.38 1.24
N ALA A 173 -7.66 9.15 0.12
CA ALA A 173 -6.36 9.76 -0.13
C ALA A 173 -6.54 11.18 -0.71
N VAL A 174 -5.90 12.19 -0.11
CA VAL A 174 -5.88 13.56 -0.68
C VAL A 174 -5.36 13.49 -2.11
N SER A 175 -6.28 13.70 -3.04
CA SER A 175 -6.09 13.55 -4.48
C SER A 175 -6.31 14.87 -5.20
N GLY A 176 -6.06 14.90 -6.51
CA GLY A 176 -6.30 16.11 -7.29
C GLY A 176 -7.76 16.54 -7.33
N MET A 177 -8.71 15.61 -7.14
CA MET A 177 -10.13 15.95 -7.00
C MET A 177 -10.39 16.80 -5.76
N HIS A 178 -9.70 16.51 -4.65
CA HIS A 178 -9.85 17.29 -3.41
C HIS A 178 -9.42 18.75 -3.60
N LEU A 179 -8.25 18.94 -4.23
CA LEU A 179 -7.73 20.27 -4.55
C LEU A 179 -8.59 21.00 -5.58
N TRP A 180 -9.16 20.28 -6.55
CA TRP A 180 -10.07 20.87 -7.53
C TRP A 180 -11.41 21.27 -6.90
N CYS A 181 -11.97 20.46 -6.01
CA CYS A 181 -13.15 20.81 -5.21
C CYS A 181 -12.87 22.03 -4.33
N LEU A 182 -11.72 22.06 -3.64
CA LEU A 182 -11.31 23.21 -2.83
C LEU A 182 -11.12 24.47 -3.69
N ASP A 183 -10.50 24.36 -4.88
CA ASP A 183 -10.40 25.44 -5.86
C ASP A 183 -11.79 25.99 -6.23
N ALA A 184 -12.74 25.10 -6.54
CA ALA A 184 -14.10 25.48 -6.91
C ALA A 184 -14.85 26.19 -5.77
N ILE A 185 -14.75 25.68 -4.54
CA ILE A 185 -15.34 26.30 -3.34
C ILE A 185 -14.75 27.70 -3.15
N LEU A 186 -13.43 27.81 -3.14
CA LEU A 186 -12.75 29.10 -2.93
C LEU A 186 -13.05 30.11 -4.04
N ARG A 187 -13.18 29.68 -5.30
CA ARG A 187 -13.61 30.57 -6.39
C ARG A 187 -14.99 31.16 -6.15
N ARG A 188 -15.92 30.37 -5.60
CA ARG A 188 -17.28 30.82 -5.31
C ARG A 188 -17.34 31.71 -4.07
N LEU A 189 -16.61 31.37 -3.02
CA LEU A 189 -16.52 32.18 -1.79
C LEU A 189 -15.82 33.52 -2.03
N LEU A 190 -14.79 33.55 -2.86
CA LEU A 190 -14.02 34.76 -3.19
C LEU A 190 -14.56 35.48 -4.44
N ALA A 191 -15.70 35.04 -5.01
CA ALA A 191 -16.25 35.61 -6.24
C ALA A 191 -16.62 37.10 -6.09
N PHE A 192 -17.07 37.47 -4.89
CA PHE A 192 -17.52 38.82 -4.52
C PHE A 192 -16.34 39.78 -4.27
N LEU A 193 -15.12 39.27 -4.14
CA LEU A 193 -13.94 40.08 -3.86
C LEU A 193 -13.32 40.66 -5.15
N PRO A 194 -12.63 41.81 -5.05
CA PRO A 194 -11.91 42.40 -6.18
C PRO A 194 -10.87 41.46 -6.80
N ALA A 195 -10.56 41.66 -8.09
CA ALA A 195 -9.62 40.84 -8.87
C ALA A 195 -8.29 40.48 -8.18
N PRO A 196 -7.58 41.37 -7.45
CA PRO A 196 -6.33 41.00 -6.77
C PRO A 196 -6.52 39.91 -5.70
N PHE A 197 -7.67 39.88 -5.01
CA PHE A 197 -7.96 38.89 -3.97
C PHE A 197 -8.29 37.50 -4.55
N LYS A 198 -8.57 37.39 -5.85
CA LYS A 198 -8.78 36.09 -6.51
C LYS A 198 -7.49 35.25 -6.55
N TRP A 199 -6.33 35.89 -6.36
CA TRP A 199 -5.02 35.22 -6.22
C TRP A 199 -4.78 34.68 -4.80
N LEU A 200 -5.47 35.21 -3.78
CA LEU A 200 -5.44 34.67 -2.40
C LEU A 200 -5.82 33.19 -2.38
N ARG A 201 -6.73 32.78 -3.26
CA ARG A 201 -7.09 31.38 -3.47
C ARG A 201 -5.87 30.48 -3.72
N LEU A 202 -4.92 30.88 -4.56
CA LEU A 202 -3.74 30.05 -4.85
C LEU A 202 -2.86 29.90 -3.60
N ILE A 203 -2.77 30.96 -2.79
CA ILE A 203 -2.08 30.92 -1.50
C ILE A 203 -2.80 29.94 -0.57
N MET A 204 -4.13 30.01 -0.46
CA MET A 204 -4.92 29.08 0.36
C MET A 204 -4.77 27.62 -0.11
N LEU A 205 -4.73 27.38 -1.43
CA LEU A 205 -4.47 26.04 -1.98
C LEU A 205 -3.05 25.55 -1.70
N ALA A 206 -2.06 26.45 -1.75
CA ALA A 206 -0.69 26.12 -1.38
C ALA A 206 -0.56 25.81 0.12
N LEU A 207 -1.27 26.56 0.99
CA LEU A 207 -1.35 26.29 2.42
C LEU A 207 -2.06 24.95 2.71
N ALA A 208 -3.13 24.63 1.99
CA ALA A 208 -3.78 23.33 2.07
C ALA A 208 -2.85 22.20 1.60
N ALA A 209 -2.08 22.42 0.53
CA ALA A 209 -1.11 21.45 0.03
C ALA A 209 0.04 21.23 1.02
N LEU A 210 0.50 22.30 1.67
CA LEU A 210 1.48 22.29 2.73
C LEU A 210 0.96 21.53 3.96
N ALA A 211 -0.27 21.82 4.40
CA ALA A 211 -0.94 21.11 5.49
C ALA A 211 -1.08 19.61 5.18
N ALA A 212 -1.34 19.25 3.91
CA ALA A 212 -1.38 17.87 3.44
C ALA A 212 0.01 17.23 3.22
N GLY A 213 1.10 17.95 3.50
CA GLY A 213 2.47 17.45 3.41
C GLY A 213 3.02 17.31 1.99
N PHE A 214 2.49 18.06 1.02
CA PHE A 214 2.88 18.02 -0.39
C PHE A 214 2.91 16.60 -0.99
N ARG A 215 1.90 15.79 -0.69
CA ARG A 215 1.72 14.48 -1.33
C ARG A 215 1.79 14.60 -2.86
N PRO A 216 2.37 13.64 -3.59
CA PRO A 216 2.55 13.74 -5.05
C PRO A 216 1.26 14.04 -5.82
N ALA A 217 0.11 13.48 -5.41
CA ALA A 217 -1.20 13.78 -6.02
C ALA A 217 -1.66 15.23 -5.82
N VAL A 218 -1.30 15.84 -4.69
CA VAL A 218 -1.60 17.24 -4.35
C VAL A 218 -0.74 18.17 -5.19
N VAL A 219 0.57 17.93 -5.24
CA VAL A 219 1.53 18.71 -6.03
C VAL A 219 1.10 18.75 -7.50
N ARG A 220 0.76 17.59 -8.08
CA ARG A 220 0.23 17.50 -9.45
C ARG A 220 -0.98 18.39 -9.72
N ALA A 221 -1.97 18.33 -8.83
CA ALA A 221 -3.17 19.12 -8.99
C ALA A 221 -2.88 20.62 -8.86
N LEU A 222 -2.07 21.01 -7.87
CA LEU A 222 -1.62 22.38 -7.69
C LEU A 222 -0.87 22.88 -8.94
N SER A 223 0.01 22.07 -9.51
CA SER A 223 0.76 22.39 -10.73
C SER A 223 -0.18 22.70 -11.90
N VAL A 224 -1.17 21.84 -12.16
CA VAL A 224 -2.14 22.06 -13.23
C VAL A 224 -2.97 23.33 -12.99
N LEU A 225 -3.39 23.59 -11.74
CA LEU A 225 -4.15 24.78 -11.39
C LEU A 225 -3.34 26.07 -11.58
N CYS A 226 -2.08 26.08 -11.14
CA CYS A 226 -1.16 27.19 -11.34
C CYS A 226 -0.87 27.44 -12.83
N LEU A 227 -0.57 26.38 -13.61
CA LEU A 227 -0.32 26.50 -15.05
C LEU A 227 -1.54 27.06 -15.80
N ARG A 228 -2.74 26.57 -15.47
CA ARG A 228 -4.00 27.06 -16.06
C ARG A 228 -4.21 28.54 -15.77
N ASP A 229 -4.06 28.95 -14.50
CA ASP A 229 -4.33 30.32 -14.09
C ASP A 229 -3.25 31.29 -14.59
N PHE A 230 -1.99 30.83 -14.70
CA PHE A 230 -0.90 31.56 -15.35
C PHE A 230 -1.13 31.75 -16.85
N ALA A 231 -1.57 30.72 -17.56
CA ALA A 231 -1.92 30.85 -18.98
C ALA A 231 -3.05 31.88 -19.18
N ARG A 232 -4.10 31.79 -18.36
CA ARG A 232 -5.23 32.73 -18.41
C ARG A 232 -4.83 34.16 -18.07
N SER A 233 -3.92 34.39 -17.13
CA SER A 233 -3.45 35.75 -16.81
C SER A 233 -2.66 36.39 -17.96
N ARG A 234 -2.01 35.57 -18.80
CA ARG A 234 -1.39 35.97 -20.06
C ARG A 234 -2.37 36.08 -21.23
N GLY A 235 -3.67 35.93 -20.99
CA GLY A 235 -4.70 35.96 -22.04
C GLY A 235 -4.65 34.75 -22.98
N ARG A 236 -4.02 33.65 -22.55
CA ARG A 236 -3.94 32.42 -23.34
C ARG A 236 -4.93 31.40 -22.78
N ASP A 237 -5.85 30.95 -23.63
CA ASP A 237 -6.65 29.77 -23.35
C ASP A 237 -5.89 28.53 -23.79
N CYS A 238 -5.28 27.84 -22.82
CA CYS A 238 -4.60 26.57 -23.08
C CYS A 238 -5.61 25.41 -23.09
N PRO A 239 -5.65 24.60 -24.16
CA PRO A 239 -6.44 23.37 -24.16
C PRO A 239 -6.06 22.47 -22.98
N SER A 240 -7.05 21.82 -22.36
CA SER A 240 -6.81 20.97 -21.18
C SER A 240 -5.83 19.84 -21.44
N GLY A 241 -5.77 19.31 -22.67
CA GLY A 241 -4.77 18.32 -23.08
C GLY A 241 -3.34 18.86 -23.10
N SER A 242 -3.14 20.10 -23.53
CA SER A 242 -1.82 20.76 -23.51
C SER A 242 -1.37 21.05 -22.08
N LEU A 243 -2.28 21.47 -21.20
CA LEU A 243 -1.99 21.65 -19.77
C LEU A 243 -1.62 20.34 -19.09
N TRP A 244 -2.35 19.26 -19.42
CA TRP A 244 -2.06 17.92 -18.93
C TRP A 244 -0.69 17.42 -19.38
N ALA A 245 -0.36 17.58 -20.66
CA ALA A 245 0.93 17.19 -21.21
C ALA A 245 2.07 18.02 -20.59
N LEU A 246 1.90 19.33 -20.48
CA LEU A 246 2.89 20.21 -19.85
C LEU A 246 3.13 19.86 -18.38
N ALA A 247 2.07 19.58 -17.63
CA ALA A 247 2.18 19.15 -16.23
C ALA A 247 2.95 17.83 -16.10
N LEU A 248 2.65 16.85 -16.96
CA LEU A 248 3.38 15.57 -17.01
C LEU A 248 4.86 15.78 -17.32
N TRP A 249 5.15 16.59 -18.34
CA TRP A 249 6.52 16.93 -18.73
C TRP A 249 7.28 17.61 -17.58
N CYS A 250 6.71 18.64 -16.96
CA CYS A 250 7.33 19.32 -15.83
C CYS A 250 7.58 18.36 -14.66
N GLU A 251 6.64 17.48 -14.34
CA GLU A 251 6.79 16.54 -13.24
C GLU A 251 7.89 15.51 -13.53
N CYS A 252 7.94 14.93 -14.73
CA CYS A 252 8.99 13.99 -15.14
C CYS A 252 10.39 14.64 -15.17
N LEU A 253 10.48 15.94 -15.46
CA LEU A 253 11.75 16.68 -15.47
C LEU A 253 12.22 17.08 -14.07
N LEU A 254 11.31 17.57 -13.22
CA LEU A 254 11.62 18.13 -11.89
C LEU A 254 11.74 17.06 -10.81
N LEU A 255 10.99 15.97 -10.95
CA LEU A 255 11.02 14.82 -10.06
C LEU A 255 11.42 13.64 -10.94
N PRO A 256 12.72 13.26 -11.00
CA PRO A 256 13.13 12.09 -11.77
C PRO A 256 12.22 10.94 -11.36
N PRO A 257 11.35 10.45 -12.26
CA PRO A 257 10.41 9.43 -11.88
C PRO A 257 11.25 8.22 -11.52
N ARG A 258 11.30 7.87 -10.23
CA ARG A 258 11.65 6.50 -9.87
C ARG A 258 10.72 5.64 -10.72
N ALA A 259 11.29 4.89 -11.65
CA ALA A 259 10.52 4.07 -12.57
C ALA A 259 9.53 3.24 -11.73
N GLY A 260 8.23 3.52 -11.88
CA GLY A 260 7.18 2.84 -11.12
C GLY A 260 6.49 3.61 -9.98
N ASN A 261 6.49 4.96 -9.93
CA ASN A 261 5.53 5.64 -9.05
C ASN A 261 4.09 5.40 -9.54
N LEU A 262 3.45 4.37 -9.00
CA LEU A 262 2.09 3.95 -9.35
C LEU A 262 1.09 5.09 -9.26
N GLY A 263 1.26 6.00 -8.30
CA GLY A 263 0.40 7.18 -8.16
C GLY A 263 0.44 8.08 -9.39
N LEU A 264 1.59 8.20 -10.06
CA LEU A 264 1.75 8.95 -11.31
C LEU A 264 0.93 8.30 -12.42
N VAL A 265 1.20 7.03 -12.71
CA VAL A 265 0.54 6.26 -13.78
C VAL A 265 -0.98 6.27 -13.63
N LEU A 266 -1.48 5.99 -12.42
CA LEU A 266 -2.93 5.94 -12.17
C LEU A 266 -3.61 7.30 -12.40
N SER A 267 -3.04 8.40 -11.89
CA SER A 267 -3.72 9.71 -12.03
C SER A 267 -3.58 10.33 -13.42
N TYR A 268 -2.47 10.12 -14.13
CA TYR A 268 -2.39 10.56 -15.53
C TYR A 268 -3.27 9.68 -16.45
N SER A 269 -3.39 8.38 -16.19
CA SER A 269 -4.32 7.51 -16.92
C SER A 269 -5.78 7.92 -16.68
N ALA A 270 -6.18 8.10 -15.42
CA ALA A 270 -7.53 8.55 -15.08
C ALA A 270 -7.88 9.89 -15.75
N THR A 271 -6.99 10.87 -15.67
CA THR A 271 -7.21 12.19 -16.28
C THR A 271 -7.19 12.14 -17.81
N ALA A 272 -6.38 11.28 -18.44
CA ALA A 272 -6.42 11.06 -19.89
C ALA A 272 -7.78 10.49 -20.34
N GLY A 273 -8.32 9.50 -19.61
CA GLY A 273 -9.66 8.96 -19.87
C GLY A 273 -10.76 10.02 -19.73
N LEU A 274 -10.69 10.86 -18.68
CA LEU A 274 -11.60 11.99 -18.49
C LEU A 274 -11.51 13.02 -19.63
N LEU A 275 -10.28 13.38 -20.05
CA LEU A 275 -10.06 14.33 -21.15
C LEU A 275 -10.57 13.80 -22.49
N TRP A 276 -10.33 12.52 -22.77
CA TRP A 276 -10.83 11.84 -23.97
C TRP A 276 -12.35 11.96 -24.08
N VAL A 277 -13.03 11.55 -23.01
CA VAL A 277 -14.49 11.52 -22.97
C VAL A 277 -15.10 12.93 -22.96
N ASN A 278 -14.46 13.88 -22.26
CA ASN A 278 -14.88 15.28 -22.27
C ASN A 278 -14.73 15.91 -23.67
N ARG A 279 -13.61 15.67 -24.38
CA ARG A 279 -13.41 16.15 -25.76
C ARG A 279 -14.39 15.52 -26.74
N ALA A 280 -14.64 14.23 -26.59
CA ALA A 280 -15.46 13.47 -27.51
C ALA A 280 -16.95 13.87 -27.47
N HIS A 281 -17.41 14.48 -26.38
CA HIS A 281 -18.77 14.97 -26.17
C HIS A 281 -19.83 14.08 -26.82
N PRO A 282 -20.29 12.96 -26.23
CA PRO A 282 -21.43 12.27 -26.80
C PRO A 282 -22.64 13.23 -26.75
N ALA A 283 -23.20 13.55 -27.92
CA ALA A 283 -24.47 14.26 -28.04
C ALA A 283 -25.58 13.59 -27.20
N ALA A 284 -25.43 12.29 -26.89
CA ALA A 284 -26.28 11.51 -26.00
C ALA A 284 -26.36 12.07 -24.55
N LEU A 285 -25.33 12.72 -23.98
CA LEU A 285 -25.42 13.29 -22.63
C LEU A 285 -26.02 14.70 -22.57
N GLN A 286 -26.20 15.34 -23.73
CA GLN A 286 -27.05 16.51 -23.88
C GLN A 286 -28.48 16.03 -24.11
N THR A 287 -28.69 15.18 -25.12
CA THR A 287 -30.03 14.74 -25.56
C THR A 287 -30.77 13.75 -24.65
N ALA A 288 -30.10 12.84 -23.92
CA ALA A 288 -30.78 11.84 -23.09
C ALA A 288 -31.49 12.41 -21.85
N GLY A 289 -31.39 13.72 -21.60
CA GLY A 289 -31.99 14.35 -20.43
C GLY A 289 -32.54 15.75 -20.67
N ASP A 290 -32.77 16.16 -21.92
CA ASP A 290 -33.34 17.47 -22.19
C ASP A 290 -34.88 17.50 -22.03
N GLY A 291 -35.53 16.35 -21.78
CA GLY A 291 -36.97 16.27 -21.47
C GLY A 291 -37.44 15.28 -20.38
N LEU A 292 -36.65 14.26 -20.00
CA LEU A 292 -37.16 13.13 -19.17
C LEU A 292 -36.57 13.01 -17.75
N LEU A 293 -35.39 13.57 -17.47
CA LEU A 293 -34.71 13.40 -16.18
C LEU A 293 -34.58 14.72 -15.42
N PRO A 294 -34.86 14.74 -14.10
CA PRO A 294 -34.65 15.92 -13.29
C PRO A 294 -33.15 16.27 -13.20
N ARG A 295 -32.85 17.57 -13.03
CA ARG A 295 -31.48 18.11 -12.96
C ARG A 295 -30.49 17.30 -12.10
N PRO A 296 -30.82 16.84 -10.86
CA PRO A 296 -29.88 16.07 -10.05
C PRO A 296 -29.49 14.72 -10.68
N LEU A 297 -30.44 13.97 -11.23
CA LEU A 297 -30.17 12.68 -11.87
C LEU A 297 -29.25 12.84 -13.09
N ARG A 298 -29.43 13.93 -13.85
CA ARG A 298 -28.56 14.24 -14.99
C ARG A 298 -27.12 14.55 -14.59
N LEU A 299 -26.91 15.18 -13.42
CA LEU A 299 -25.56 15.42 -12.90
C LEU A 299 -24.90 14.11 -12.47
N ILE A 300 -25.65 13.24 -11.78
CA ILE A 300 -25.16 11.91 -11.39
C ILE A 300 -24.79 11.11 -12.64
N ALA A 301 -25.66 11.05 -13.66
CA ALA A 301 -25.38 10.33 -14.91
C ALA A 301 -24.10 10.83 -15.61
N LYS A 302 -23.89 12.15 -15.68
CA LYS A 302 -22.64 12.73 -16.23
C LYS A 302 -21.41 12.37 -15.39
N ALA A 303 -21.55 12.35 -14.07
CA ALA A 303 -20.47 12.00 -13.15
C ALA A 303 -20.15 10.49 -13.19
N THR A 304 -21.16 9.61 -13.26
CA THR A 304 -21.00 8.16 -13.48
C THR A 304 -20.29 7.88 -14.80
N TYR A 305 -20.66 8.58 -15.87
CA TYR A 305 -19.99 8.46 -17.16
C TYR A 305 -18.51 8.87 -17.10
N SER A 306 -18.20 9.93 -16.36
CA SER A 306 -16.82 10.35 -16.11
C SER A 306 -16.06 9.33 -15.26
N SER A 307 -16.70 8.77 -14.23
CA SER A 307 -16.13 7.74 -13.37
C SER A 307 -15.86 6.43 -14.13
N LEU A 308 -16.74 6.04 -15.06
CA LEU A 308 -16.52 4.91 -15.96
C LEU A 308 -15.28 5.13 -16.84
N ALA A 309 -15.13 6.33 -17.41
CA ALA A 309 -13.97 6.67 -18.23
C ALA A 309 -12.65 6.59 -17.45
N ALA A 310 -12.64 7.14 -16.23
CA ALA A 310 -11.48 7.06 -15.34
C ALA A 310 -11.17 5.60 -14.96
N SER A 311 -12.20 4.82 -14.62
CA SER A 311 -12.06 3.42 -14.21
C SER A 311 -11.55 2.53 -15.34
N LEU A 312 -12.04 2.71 -16.58
CA LEU A 312 -11.53 1.98 -17.75
C LEU A 312 -10.07 2.35 -18.03
N ALA A 313 -9.68 3.61 -17.84
CA ALA A 313 -8.29 4.03 -18.06
C ALA A 313 -7.32 3.49 -16.99
N THR A 314 -7.78 3.27 -15.75
CA THR A 314 -6.94 2.78 -14.65
C THR A 314 -7.02 1.27 -14.42
N ALA A 315 -8.08 0.60 -14.84
CA ALA A 315 -8.34 -0.82 -14.57
C ALA A 315 -7.19 -1.76 -14.97
N PRO A 316 -6.51 -1.62 -16.12
CA PRO A 316 -5.40 -2.51 -16.46
C PRO A 316 -4.25 -2.44 -15.46
N TRP A 317 -3.96 -1.24 -14.95
CA TRP A 317 -2.91 -1.01 -13.95
C TRP A 317 -3.31 -1.56 -12.58
N LEU A 318 -4.56 -1.33 -12.17
CA LEU A 318 -5.08 -1.84 -10.89
C LEU A 318 -5.13 -3.37 -10.88
N HIS A 319 -5.57 -3.99 -11.98
CA HIS A 319 -5.59 -5.44 -12.11
C HIS A 319 -4.17 -6.03 -12.11
N ALA A 320 -3.23 -5.43 -12.85
CA ALA A 320 -1.85 -5.92 -12.91
C ALA A 320 -1.17 -5.96 -11.52
N ILE A 321 -1.59 -5.08 -10.60
CA ILE A 321 -0.93 -4.89 -9.29
C ILE A 321 -1.72 -5.55 -8.17
N HIS A 322 -3.05 -5.41 -8.15
CA HIS A 322 -3.90 -5.89 -7.07
C HIS A 322 -4.70 -7.15 -7.43
N GLY A 323 -4.79 -7.53 -8.71
CA GLY A 323 -5.61 -8.65 -9.17
C GLY A 323 -7.12 -8.42 -9.04
N THR A 324 -7.55 -7.20 -8.68
CA THR A 324 -8.95 -6.84 -8.48
C THR A 324 -9.37 -5.79 -9.50
N VAL A 325 -10.66 -5.81 -9.84
CA VAL A 325 -11.33 -4.70 -10.52
C VAL A 325 -12.54 -4.36 -9.66
N GLU A 326 -12.68 -3.10 -9.28
CA GLU A 326 -13.76 -2.69 -8.37
C GLU A 326 -14.88 -1.96 -9.15
N PRO A 327 -15.87 -2.69 -9.70
CA PRO A 327 -16.89 -2.12 -10.58
C PRO A 327 -17.77 -1.08 -9.88
N TRP A 328 -18.00 -1.27 -8.58
CA TRP A 328 -18.81 -0.37 -7.76
C TRP A 328 -18.24 1.04 -7.65
N SER A 329 -16.93 1.22 -7.87
CA SER A 329 -16.30 2.53 -7.92
C SER A 329 -16.96 3.46 -8.95
N VAL A 330 -17.45 2.93 -10.09
CA VAL A 330 -18.09 3.71 -11.17
C VAL A 330 -19.36 4.41 -10.68
N VAL A 331 -20.14 3.74 -9.83
CA VAL A 331 -21.42 4.24 -9.32
C VAL A 331 -21.23 4.99 -8.01
N LEU A 332 -20.30 4.56 -7.15
CA LEU A 332 -20.09 5.17 -5.84
C LEU A 332 -19.30 6.46 -5.89
N THR A 333 -18.29 6.55 -6.74
CA THR A 333 -17.48 7.77 -6.90
C THR A 333 -18.34 9.03 -7.16
N PRO A 334 -19.34 9.03 -8.06
CA PRO A 334 -20.17 10.21 -8.26
C PRO A 334 -21.10 10.51 -7.06
N ILE A 335 -21.58 9.50 -6.35
CA ILE A 335 -22.46 9.70 -5.17
C ILE A 335 -21.65 10.28 -4.01
N LEU A 336 -20.56 9.62 -3.63
CA LEU A 336 -19.67 10.08 -2.56
C LEU A 336 -18.93 11.37 -2.96
N GLY A 337 -18.67 11.56 -4.25
CA GLY A 337 -18.09 12.78 -4.80
C GLY A 337 -19.00 14.01 -4.66
N LEU A 338 -20.32 13.84 -4.51
CA LEU A 338 -21.23 14.96 -4.15
C LEU A 338 -21.09 15.35 -2.68
N LEU A 339 -20.74 14.41 -1.80
CA LEU A 339 -20.53 14.66 -0.37
C LEU A 339 -19.16 15.28 -0.10
N LEU A 340 -18.17 14.96 -0.95
CA LEU A 340 -16.78 15.36 -0.76
C LEU A 340 -16.58 16.89 -0.58
N PRO A 341 -17.20 17.79 -1.37
CA PRO A 341 -17.07 19.24 -1.16
C PRO A 341 -17.58 19.69 0.22
N LEU A 342 -18.70 19.13 0.68
CA LEU A 342 -19.27 19.44 2.00
C LEU A 342 -18.34 18.94 3.11
N ARG A 343 -17.82 17.72 2.97
CA ARG A 343 -16.84 17.16 3.91
C ARG A 343 -15.55 17.94 3.97
N LEU A 344 -15.00 18.33 2.82
CA LEU A 344 -13.78 19.13 2.76
C LEU A 344 -13.98 20.48 3.45
N LEU A 345 -15.07 21.16 3.15
CA LEU A 345 -15.41 22.44 3.77
C LEU A 345 -15.57 22.28 5.30
N ALA A 346 -16.34 21.28 5.74
CA ALA A 346 -16.57 21.02 7.16
C ALA A 346 -15.27 20.63 7.89
N SER A 347 -14.40 19.80 7.28
CA SER A 347 -13.11 19.42 7.89
C SER A 347 -12.20 20.61 8.12
N TRP A 348 -12.15 21.56 7.17
CA TRP A 348 -11.43 22.81 7.36
C TRP A 348 -12.10 23.74 8.39
N MET A 349 -13.43 23.79 8.43
CA MET A 349 -14.18 24.59 9.42
C MET A 349 -14.00 24.08 10.85
N VAL A 350 -13.88 22.77 11.06
CA VAL A 350 -13.58 22.16 12.38
C VAL A 350 -12.25 22.65 12.93
N CYS A 351 -11.28 22.98 12.09
CA CYS A 351 -10.00 23.53 12.54
C CYS A 351 -10.11 24.99 13.02
N THR A 352 -11.23 25.67 12.77
CA THR A 352 -11.44 27.07 13.16
C THR A 352 -12.13 27.19 14.52
N PRO A 353 -11.89 28.24 15.32
CA PRO A 353 -12.60 28.44 16.59
C PRO A 353 -14.11 28.67 16.41
N VAL A 354 -14.51 29.37 15.34
CA VAL A 354 -15.87 29.90 15.17
C VAL A 354 -16.85 28.83 14.70
N PHE A 355 -16.44 27.99 13.74
CA PHE A 355 -17.37 27.11 13.04
C PHE A 355 -17.29 25.64 13.45
N HIS A 356 -16.55 25.32 14.52
CA HIS A 356 -16.29 23.94 14.91
C HIS A 356 -17.55 23.13 15.25
N TRP A 357 -18.47 23.66 16.05
CA TRP A 357 -19.73 22.99 16.43
C TRP A 357 -20.64 22.61 15.24
N PRO A 358 -21.01 23.55 14.33
CA PRO A 358 -21.84 23.17 13.18
C PRO A 358 -21.08 22.24 12.22
N ALA A 359 -19.76 22.38 12.12
CA ALA A 359 -18.95 21.54 11.25
C ALA A 359 -18.81 20.10 11.78
N SER A 360 -18.63 19.91 13.10
CA SER A 360 -18.57 18.57 13.70
C SER A 360 -19.90 17.84 13.54
N THR A 361 -21.02 18.51 13.81
CA THR A 361 -22.37 17.96 13.64
C THR A 361 -22.63 17.54 12.19
N LEU A 362 -22.22 18.37 11.22
CA LEU A 362 -22.34 18.06 9.80
C LEU A 362 -21.47 16.85 9.42
N LEU A 363 -20.22 16.79 9.90
CA LEU A 363 -19.33 15.65 9.62
C LEU A 363 -19.88 14.34 10.18
N GLU A 364 -20.40 14.34 11.41
CA GLU A 364 -21.03 13.14 11.99
C GLU A 364 -22.26 12.70 11.20
N SER A 365 -23.10 13.64 10.76
CA SER A 365 -24.29 13.35 9.96
C SER A 365 -23.91 12.75 8.61
N LEU A 366 -22.89 13.31 7.95
CA LEU A 366 -22.34 12.77 6.70
C LEU A 366 -21.70 11.39 6.93
N GLY A 367 -20.99 11.20 8.04
CA GLY A 367 -20.37 9.94 8.41
C GLY A 367 -21.36 8.82 8.66
N LYS A 368 -22.50 9.10 9.31
CA LYS A 368 -23.60 8.15 9.48
C LYS A 368 -24.23 7.77 8.14
N PHE A 369 -24.50 8.75 7.27
CA PHE A 369 -25.06 8.51 5.95
C PHE A 369 -24.13 7.66 5.09
N GLU A 370 -22.85 8.03 5.00
CA GLU A 370 -21.86 7.28 4.24
C GLU A 370 -21.64 5.88 4.82
N GLY A 371 -21.53 5.74 6.15
CA GLY A 371 -21.40 4.44 6.79
C GLY A 371 -22.58 3.51 6.45
N GLY A 372 -23.80 4.02 6.54
CA GLY A 372 -25.00 3.28 6.14
C GLY A 372 -24.99 2.88 4.66
N LEU A 373 -24.58 3.80 3.78
CA LEU A 373 -24.46 3.53 2.34
C LEU A 373 -23.40 2.46 2.05
N LEU A 374 -22.21 2.57 2.65
CA LEU A 374 -21.12 1.63 2.45
C LEU A 374 -21.50 0.23 2.99
N ASN A 375 -22.12 0.16 4.16
CA ASN A 375 -22.57 -1.10 4.75
C ASN A 375 -23.65 -1.79 3.90
N LEU A 376 -24.60 -1.03 3.36
CA LEU A 376 -25.62 -1.56 2.45
C LEU A 376 -24.98 -2.17 1.19
N LEU A 377 -23.90 -1.56 0.72
CA LEU A 377 -23.26 -1.94 -0.54
C LEU A 377 -22.16 -3.00 -0.37
N ASP A 378 -21.54 -3.13 0.81
CA ASP A 378 -20.53 -4.18 1.05
C ASP A 378 -21.13 -5.59 0.91
N GLY A 379 -22.44 -5.74 1.11
CA GLY A 379 -23.18 -6.98 0.89
C GLY A 379 -23.57 -7.29 -0.56
N LEU A 380 -23.27 -6.41 -1.53
CA LEU A 380 -23.60 -6.66 -2.94
C LEU A 380 -22.68 -7.71 -3.57
N PRO A 381 -23.15 -8.48 -4.55
CA PRO A 381 -22.28 -9.42 -5.26
C PRO A 381 -21.12 -8.67 -5.95
N GLY A 382 -19.90 -9.19 -5.82
CA GLY A 382 -18.70 -8.61 -6.45
C GLY A 382 -18.04 -7.47 -5.68
N THR A 383 -18.06 -7.49 -4.34
CA THR A 383 -17.39 -6.54 -3.43
C THR A 383 -16.27 -7.21 -2.61
N PRO A 384 -15.02 -7.30 -3.11
CA PRO A 384 -14.54 -6.92 -4.43
C PRO A 384 -14.77 -8.00 -5.49
N LEU A 385 -14.85 -7.60 -6.76
CA LEU A 385 -14.85 -8.54 -7.88
C LEU A 385 -13.42 -8.99 -8.11
N VAL A 386 -13.12 -10.18 -7.63
CA VAL A 386 -11.82 -10.80 -7.85
C VAL A 386 -11.79 -11.36 -9.26
N VAL A 387 -10.95 -10.76 -10.11
CA VAL A 387 -10.85 -11.16 -11.51
C VAL A 387 -9.69 -12.15 -11.62
N PRO A 388 -9.88 -13.32 -12.26
CA PRO A 388 -8.80 -14.28 -12.49
C PRO A 388 -7.58 -13.65 -13.20
N GLU A 389 -6.46 -14.34 -13.25
CA GLU A 389 -5.31 -13.87 -14.02
C GLU A 389 -5.71 -13.73 -15.49
N LEU A 390 -5.88 -12.47 -15.90
CA LEU A 390 -6.05 -12.07 -17.28
C LEU A 390 -4.68 -11.66 -17.79
N GLU A 391 -4.39 -12.04 -19.04
CA GLU A 391 -3.24 -11.48 -19.72
C GLU A 391 -3.42 -9.96 -19.78
N TRP A 392 -2.52 -9.22 -19.14
CA TRP A 392 -2.64 -7.77 -18.94
C TRP A 392 -2.93 -7.01 -20.24
N TRP A 393 -2.37 -7.49 -21.36
CA TRP A 393 -2.58 -6.91 -22.68
C TRP A 393 -4.02 -7.10 -23.18
N ARG A 394 -4.68 -8.23 -22.90
CA ARG A 394 -6.10 -8.45 -23.26
C ARG A 394 -7.01 -7.50 -22.50
N LEU A 395 -6.80 -7.39 -21.19
CA LEU A 395 -7.56 -6.45 -20.36
C LEU A 395 -7.33 -5.02 -20.84
N THR A 396 -6.10 -4.66 -21.16
CA THR A 396 -5.75 -3.36 -21.74
C THR A 396 -6.53 -3.12 -23.04
N LEU A 397 -6.53 -4.07 -23.98
CA LEU A 397 -7.25 -3.93 -25.25
C LEU A 397 -8.77 -3.80 -25.04
N VAL A 398 -9.36 -4.57 -24.13
CA VAL A 398 -10.80 -4.46 -23.81
C VAL A 398 -11.10 -3.08 -23.21
N CYS A 399 -10.39 -2.69 -22.14
CA CYS A 399 -10.61 -1.42 -21.45
C CYS A 399 -10.40 -0.21 -22.38
N TRP A 400 -9.36 -0.21 -23.19
CA TRP A 400 -9.09 0.87 -24.14
C TRP A 400 -10.09 0.85 -25.31
N SER A 401 -10.51 -0.32 -25.81
CA SER A 401 -11.56 -0.39 -26.84
C SER A 401 -12.87 0.20 -26.30
N LEU A 402 -13.26 -0.14 -25.08
CA LEU A 402 -14.43 0.42 -24.39
C LEU A 402 -14.28 1.93 -24.17
N LEU A 403 -13.12 2.40 -23.69
CA LEU A 403 -12.86 3.82 -23.49
C LEU A 403 -12.95 4.61 -24.81
N LEU A 404 -12.37 4.10 -25.88
CA LEU A 404 -12.45 4.70 -27.22
C LEU A 404 -13.90 4.68 -27.74
N LEU A 405 -14.68 3.64 -27.46
CA LEU A 405 -16.11 3.56 -27.82
C LEU A 405 -16.93 4.67 -27.17
N LEU A 406 -16.65 5.03 -25.91
CA LEU A 406 -17.33 6.13 -25.22
C LEU A 406 -17.14 7.45 -25.98
N GLY A 407 -16.00 7.64 -26.64
CA GLY A 407 -15.69 8.87 -27.38
C GLY A 407 -15.87 8.83 -28.90
N CYS A 408 -16.04 7.66 -29.49
CA CYS A 408 -16.00 7.52 -30.95
C CYS A 408 -17.35 7.80 -31.60
N ARG A 409 -17.38 8.70 -32.61
CA ARG A 409 -18.59 9.01 -33.39
C ARG A 409 -18.69 8.28 -34.74
N ARG A 410 -17.57 7.81 -35.30
CA ARG A 410 -17.53 7.16 -36.62
C ARG A 410 -18.11 5.74 -36.54
N LYS A 411 -19.21 5.47 -37.26
CA LYS A 411 -19.96 4.19 -37.20
C LYS A 411 -19.07 2.97 -37.45
N LEU A 412 -18.21 3.00 -38.48
CA LEU A 412 -17.31 1.90 -38.81
C LEU A 412 -16.30 1.63 -37.69
N LEU A 413 -15.66 2.69 -37.17
CA LEU A 413 -14.70 2.57 -36.07
C LEU A 413 -15.39 2.08 -34.78
N ARG A 414 -16.63 2.52 -34.49
CA ARG A 414 -17.40 1.96 -33.37
C ARG A 414 -17.65 0.46 -33.55
N ARG A 415 -18.02 0.00 -34.74
CA ARG A 415 -18.18 -1.45 -35.01
C ARG A 415 -16.86 -2.19 -34.78
N ALA A 416 -15.75 -1.67 -35.30
CA ALA A 416 -14.43 -2.28 -35.12
C ALA A 416 -14.03 -2.34 -33.63
N LEU A 417 -14.26 -1.28 -32.86
CA LEU A 417 -13.98 -1.26 -31.42
C LEU A 417 -14.89 -2.19 -30.61
N TRP A 418 -16.17 -2.32 -31.00
CA TRP A 418 -17.08 -3.31 -30.39
C TRP A 418 -16.64 -4.74 -30.68
N VAL A 419 -16.25 -5.03 -31.93
CA VAL A 419 -15.71 -6.34 -32.32
C VAL A 419 -14.42 -6.62 -31.56
N SER A 420 -13.50 -5.64 -31.45
CA SER A 420 -12.28 -5.74 -30.63
C SER A 420 -12.62 -6.09 -29.17
N ALA A 421 -13.50 -5.30 -28.52
CA ALA A 421 -13.92 -5.55 -27.15
C ALA A 421 -14.56 -6.94 -26.99
N LEU A 422 -15.35 -7.40 -27.96
CA LEU A 422 -15.98 -8.73 -27.94
C LEU A 422 -14.95 -9.86 -28.13
N VAL A 423 -14.06 -9.75 -29.12
CA VAL A 423 -13.03 -10.75 -29.43
C VAL A 423 -12.07 -10.93 -28.26
N PHE A 424 -11.58 -9.82 -27.69
CA PHE A 424 -10.67 -9.88 -26.55
C PHE A 424 -11.39 -10.18 -25.24
N SER A 425 -12.70 -9.94 -25.15
CA SER A 425 -13.49 -10.38 -23.99
C SER A 425 -13.81 -11.87 -24.02
N HIS A 426 -13.93 -12.52 -25.18
CA HIS A 426 -14.17 -13.98 -25.27
C HIS A 426 -13.08 -14.81 -24.56
N GLY A 427 -11.83 -14.35 -24.58
CA GLY A 427 -10.74 -14.96 -23.82
C GLY A 427 -10.86 -14.82 -22.29
N LEU A 428 -11.71 -13.91 -21.80
CA LEU A 428 -12.05 -13.78 -20.37
C LEU A 428 -12.98 -14.91 -19.90
N TRP A 429 -13.77 -15.49 -20.82
CA TRP A 429 -14.79 -16.49 -20.53
C TRP A 429 -14.27 -17.93 -20.65
N ARG A 430 -13.09 -18.13 -21.25
CA ARG A 430 -12.39 -19.42 -21.32
C ARG A 430 -11.09 -19.36 -20.52
N PRO A 431 -11.19 -19.31 -19.18
CA PRO A 431 -10.02 -19.33 -18.32
C PRO A 431 -9.14 -20.58 -18.60
N PRO A 432 -7.80 -20.45 -18.76
CA PRO A 432 -6.92 -21.62 -18.71
C PRO A 432 -7.14 -22.48 -17.45
N ALA A 433 -6.93 -23.79 -17.56
CA ALA A 433 -7.09 -24.72 -16.44
C ALA A 433 -6.24 -24.29 -15.23
N SER A 434 -6.74 -24.58 -14.02
CA SER A 434 -5.96 -24.38 -12.78
C SER A 434 -4.66 -25.15 -12.87
N ARG A 435 -3.55 -24.49 -12.57
CA ARG A 435 -2.24 -25.13 -12.53
C ARG A 435 -1.89 -25.45 -11.08
N PRO A 436 -1.43 -26.67 -10.77
CA PRO A 436 -0.90 -26.94 -9.45
C PRO A 436 0.27 -26.01 -9.16
N GLY A 437 0.37 -25.53 -7.92
CA GLY A 437 1.46 -24.63 -7.53
C GLY A 437 1.52 -24.38 -6.03
N VAL A 438 2.59 -23.72 -5.63
CA VAL A 438 2.83 -23.26 -4.27
C VAL A 438 3.01 -21.74 -4.29
N ALA A 439 2.42 -21.03 -3.34
CA ALA A 439 2.58 -19.59 -3.21
C ALA A 439 2.76 -19.20 -1.75
N VAL A 440 3.79 -18.38 -1.49
CA VAL A 440 4.00 -17.71 -0.21
C VAL A 440 3.25 -16.38 -0.24
N ILE A 441 2.31 -16.19 0.67
CA ILE A 441 1.49 -14.99 0.75
C ILE A 441 2.26 -13.92 1.55
N PRO A 442 2.42 -12.70 1.02
CA PRO A 442 3.03 -11.61 1.77
C PRO A 442 2.07 -11.11 2.86
N VAL A 443 2.26 -11.61 4.08
CA VAL A 443 1.46 -11.25 5.26
C VAL A 443 2.15 -10.21 6.16
N GLY A 444 3.42 -9.89 5.91
CA GLY A 444 4.19 -8.97 6.76
C GLY A 444 4.97 -9.76 7.80
N HIS A 445 4.63 -9.61 9.08
CA HIS A 445 5.22 -10.39 10.18
C HIS A 445 4.33 -11.61 10.46
N GLY A 446 4.74 -12.77 9.98
CA GLY A 446 4.02 -14.05 10.04
C GLY A 446 4.37 -14.93 8.83
N LEU A 447 3.84 -16.16 8.79
CA LEU A 447 3.97 -17.07 7.65
C LEU A 447 2.60 -17.39 7.05
N ALA A 448 2.57 -17.55 5.73
CA ALA A 448 1.40 -18.04 5.04
C ALA A 448 1.78 -18.68 3.71
N VAL A 449 1.52 -19.98 3.57
CA VAL A 449 1.85 -20.73 2.35
C VAL A 449 0.64 -21.50 1.86
N VAL A 450 0.26 -21.28 0.61
CA VAL A 450 -0.81 -22.03 -0.05
C VAL A 450 -0.19 -23.04 -1.00
N ILE A 451 -0.61 -24.30 -0.88
CA ILE A 451 -0.25 -25.39 -1.78
C ILE A 451 -1.54 -25.88 -2.42
N ALA A 452 -1.63 -25.79 -3.74
CA ALA A 452 -2.86 -26.13 -4.45
C ALA A 452 -2.60 -27.06 -5.62
N SER A 453 -3.52 -28.00 -5.80
CA SER A 453 -3.63 -28.89 -6.95
C SER A 453 -4.80 -28.46 -7.85
N ALA A 454 -5.05 -29.23 -8.91
CA ALA A 454 -6.22 -29.00 -9.76
C ALA A 454 -7.57 -29.13 -9.02
N HIS A 455 -7.62 -29.90 -7.91
CA HIS A 455 -8.87 -30.31 -7.27
C HIS A 455 -8.97 -29.96 -5.78
N ARG A 456 -7.86 -29.60 -5.14
CA ARG A 456 -7.77 -29.40 -3.69
C ARG A 456 -6.71 -28.36 -3.33
N SER A 457 -6.88 -27.68 -2.20
CA SER A 457 -5.93 -26.67 -1.72
C SER A 457 -5.69 -26.82 -0.21
N LEU A 458 -4.44 -26.62 0.20
CA LEU A 458 -4.01 -26.58 1.59
C LEU A 458 -3.39 -25.21 1.88
N ILE A 459 -3.61 -24.71 3.08
CA ILE A 459 -2.90 -23.53 3.60
C ILE A 459 -2.14 -23.91 4.87
N PHE A 460 -0.85 -23.61 4.87
CA PHE A 460 0.08 -23.80 5.98
C PHE A 460 0.43 -22.42 6.55
N ASP A 461 0.06 -22.22 7.81
CA ASP A 461 0.01 -20.92 8.48
C ASP A 461 -0.80 -19.87 7.72
N PHE A 462 -1.43 -18.99 8.47
CA PHE A 462 -2.09 -17.82 7.92
C PHE A 462 -2.36 -16.82 9.02
N GLY A 463 -1.38 -15.98 9.33
CA GLY A 463 -1.55 -14.91 10.29
C GLY A 463 -0.62 -13.74 10.02
N SER A 464 -0.85 -12.66 10.78
CA SER A 464 0.07 -11.53 10.79
C SER A 464 -0.14 -10.64 12.01
N ARG A 465 0.92 -10.01 12.51
CA ARG A 465 0.83 -9.02 13.60
C ARG A 465 0.25 -7.65 13.18
N ILE A 466 0.21 -7.36 11.89
CA ILE A 466 -0.06 -5.99 11.37
C ILE A 466 -1.39 -5.93 10.63
N ILE A 467 -1.68 -6.96 9.83
CA ILE A 467 -2.87 -7.09 8.99
C ILE A 467 -3.97 -7.87 9.74
N PRO A 468 -5.20 -7.33 9.86
CA PRO A 468 -6.33 -8.04 10.45
C PRO A 468 -6.71 -9.34 9.71
N PRO A 469 -7.20 -10.39 10.40
CA PRO A 469 -7.53 -11.69 9.78
C PRO A 469 -8.51 -11.62 8.60
N GLN A 470 -9.54 -10.79 8.70
CA GLN A 470 -10.53 -10.60 7.64
C GLN A 470 -9.89 -10.00 6.39
N GLU A 471 -8.92 -9.10 6.56
CA GLU A 471 -8.20 -8.48 5.46
C GLU A 471 -7.20 -9.46 4.82
N LEU A 472 -6.55 -10.31 5.63
CA LEU A 472 -5.74 -11.43 5.11
C LEU A 472 -6.57 -12.30 4.17
N VAL A 473 -7.74 -12.79 4.61
CA VAL A 473 -8.62 -13.64 3.79
C VAL A 473 -9.09 -12.89 2.53
N ARG A 474 -9.74 -11.74 2.71
CA ARG A 474 -10.41 -11.01 1.61
C ARG A 474 -9.43 -10.42 0.58
N ARG A 475 -8.20 -10.04 0.99
CA ARG A 475 -7.27 -9.28 0.12
C ARG A 475 -5.97 -9.99 -0.23
N ARG A 476 -5.56 -11.01 0.54
CA ARG A 476 -4.33 -11.74 0.24
C ARG A 476 -4.66 -13.13 -0.29
N LEU A 477 -5.52 -13.87 0.40
CA LEU A 477 -5.88 -15.22 0.01
C LEU A 477 -6.82 -15.24 -1.20
N TRP A 478 -8.02 -14.64 -1.11
CA TRP A 478 -9.00 -14.69 -2.21
C TRP A 478 -8.48 -14.16 -3.55
N PRO A 479 -7.75 -13.03 -3.60
CA PRO A 479 -7.12 -12.58 -4.84
C PRO A 479 -6.10 -13.56 -5.41
N LEU A 480 -5.26 -14.16 -4.56
CA LEU A 480 -4.31 -15.17 -5.00
C LEU A 480 -5.03 -16.39 -5.58
N LEU A 481 -6.01 -16.94 -4.85
CA LEU A 481 -6.72 -18.14 -5.29
C LEU A 481 -7.49 -17.90 -6.58
N ALA A 482 -8.17 -16.77 -6.71
CA ALA A 482 -8.86 -16.44 -7.95
C ALA A 482 -7.88 -16.21 -9.10
N LYS A 483 -6.76 -15.52 -8.85
CA LYS A 483 -5.69 -15.29 -9.83
C LYS A 483 -5.18 -16.62 -10.38
N GLN A 484 -4.84 -17.55 -9.49
CA GLN A 484 -4.32 -18.89 -9.83
C GLN A 484 -5.41 -19.93 -10.17
N ARG A 485 -6.68 -19.57 -9.96
CA ARG A 485 -7.86 -20.46 -10.05
C ARG A 485 -7.79 -21.69 -9.15
N TRP A 486 -7.21 -21.50 -7.98
CA TRP A 486 -7.19 -22.52 -6.93
C TRP A 486 -8.51 -22.51 -6.17
N ARG A 487 -8.93 -23.69 -5.71
CA ARG A 487 -10.08 -23.81 -4.82
C ARG A 487 -9.76 -23.21 -3.46
N ALA A 488 -10.80 -22.79 -2.73
CA ALA A 488 -10.64 -22.42 -1.33
C ALA A 488 -9.95 -23.56 -0.56
N PRO A 489 -8.99 -23.25 0.35
CA PRO A 489 -8.33 -24.27 1.14
C PRO A 489 -9.36 -25.00 2.01
N ASP A 490 -9.44 -26.31 1.81
CA ASP A 490 -10.24 -27.21 2.64
C ASP A 490 -9.38 -27.90 3.72
N LEU A 491 -8.06 -27.78 3.61
CA LEU A 491 -7.08 -28.26 4.59
C LEU A 491 -6.32 -27.08 5.21
N LEU A 492 -6.37 -26.96 6.53
CA LEU A 492 -5.71 -25.93 7.31
C LEU A 492 -4.62 -26.56 8.18
N VAL A 493 -3.39 -26.10 8.07
CA VAL A 493 -2.29 -26.53 8.95
C VAL A 493 -1.75 -25.30 9.65
N ALA A 494 -1.68 -25.34 10.97
CA ALA A 494 -0.95 -24.35 11.76
C ALA A 494 0.36 -24.99 12.22
N SER A 495 1.46 -24.25 12.09
CA SER A 495 2.72 -24.61 12.71
C SER A 495 2.54 -24.60 14.22
N HIS A 496 2.09 -23.50 14.80
CA HIS A 496 1.89 -23.36 16.25
C HIS A 496 0.70 -22.44 16.59
N GLY A 497 0.47 -22.22 17.89
CA GLY A 497 -0.73 -21.56 18.41
C GLY A 497 -0.78 -20.03 18.30
N ASP A 498 0.31 -19.39 17.87
CA ASP A 498 0.44 -17.94 17.94
C ASP A 498 -0.46 -17.22 16.93
N SER A 499 -0.88 -16.02 17.32
CA SER A 499 -1.86 -15.24 16.55
C SER A 499 -1.37 -14.85 15.15
N ASP A 500 -0.06 -14.65 14.97
CA ASP A 500 0.58 -14.35 13.69
C ASP A 500 0.76 -15.56 12.77
N HIS A 501 0.32 -16.75 13.20
CA HIS A 501 0.23 -17.95 12.37
C HIS A 501 -1.22 -18.49 12.28
N LEU A 502 -2.02 -18.35 13.34
CA LEU A 502 -3.32 -19.00 13.46
C LEU A 502 -4.53 -18.09 13.15
N ALA A 503 -4.40 -16.77 13.30
CA ALA A 503 -5.58 -15.89 13.33
C ALA A 503 -6.37 -15.87 12.01
N GLY A 504 -5.71 -15.88 10.86
CA GLY A 504 -6.34 -15.97 9.54
C GLY A 504 -6.91 -17.36 9.26
N LEU A 505 -6.29 -18.44 9.75
CA LEU A 505 -6.84 -19.79 9.64
C LEU A 505 -8.18 -19.91 10.37
N ARG A 506 -8.29 -19.33 11.57
CA ARG A 506 -9.55 -19.28 12.33
C ARG A 506 -10.63 -18.49 11.60
N GLU A 507 -10.27 -17.39 10.94
CA GLU A 507 -11.21 -16.62 10.12
C GLU A 507 -11.71 -17.44 8.92
N LEU A 508 -10.82 -18.18 8.26
CA LEU A 508 -11.17 -19.06 7.15
C LEU A 508 -12.10 -20.22 7.59
N ALA A 509 -11.86 -20.79 8.78
CA ALA A 509 -12.65 -21.88 9.33
C ALA A 509 -14.10 -21.50 9.65
N LYS A 510 -14.41 -20.21 9.87
CA LYS A 510 -15.80 -19.74 10.04
C LYS A 510 -16.68 -20.02 8.81
N GLY A 511 -16.07 -20.23 7.63
CA GLY A 511 -16.76 -20.61 6.39
C GLY A 511 -17.28 -22.05 6.35
N GLY A 512 -17.01 -22.88 7.36
CA GLY A 512 -17.67 -24.18 7.60
C GLY A 512 -17.06 -25.41 6.93
N ASP A 513 -16.42 -25.27 5.76
CA ASP A 513 -15.96 -26.44 4.98
C ASP A 513 -14.50 -26.86 5.22
N ALA A 514 -13.71 -26.04 5.92
CA ALA A 514 -12.29 -26.26 6.11
C ALA A 514 -11.97 -27.09 7.37
N ARG A 515 -10.97 -27.98 7.27
CA ARG A 515 -10.56 -28.90 8.34
C ARG A 515 -9.14 -28.62 8.78
N PHE A 516 -8.93 -28.50 10.09
CA PHE A 516 -7.58 -28.46 10.65
C PHE A 516 -6.94 -29.84 10.60
N LEU A 517 -5.69 -29.89 10.12
CA LEU A 517 -4.84 -31.08 10.13
C LEU A 517 -3.72 -30.89 11.13
N ALA A 518 -3.49 -31.92 11.94
CA ALA A 518 -2.33 -32.01 12.80
C ALA A 518 -1.76 -33.42 12.75
N ALA A 519 -0.44 -33.54 12.63
CA ALA A 519 0.25 -34.82 12.74
C ALA A 519 0.35 -35.21 14.24
N PRO A 520 0.29 -36.50 14.58
CA PRO A 520 0.53 -36.95 15.95
C PRO A 520 1.92 -36.51 16.41
N GLU A 521 2.04 -36.20 17.69
CA GLU A 521 3.30 -35.79 18.31
C GLU A 521 4.41 -36.82 18.09
N GLY A 522 5.62 -36.36 17.75
CA GLY A 522 6.78 -37.21 17.52
C GLY A 522 6.70 -38.06 16.24
N SER A 523 5.78 -37.73 15.34
CA SER A 523 5.52 -38.52 14.14
C SER A 523 5.38 -37.65 12.89
N HIS A 524 5.22 -38.32 11.75
CA HIS A 524 4.87 -37.68 10.49
C HIS A 524 3.71 -38.42 9.82
N MET A 525 2.88 -37.69 9.07
CA MET A 525 1.77 -38.26 8.32
C MET A 525 1.72 -37.73 6.87
N PRO A 526 1.37 -38.57 5.89
CA PRO A 526 1.16 -38.11 4.51
C PRO A 526 -0.14 -37.31 4.38
N ILE A 527 -0.15 -36.29 3.51
CA ILE A 527 -1.36 -35.55 3.14
C ILE A 527 -1.73 -35.91 1.70
N HIS A 528 -2.95 -36.44 1.52
CA HIS A 528 -3.44 -36.93 0.24
C HIS A 528 -4.32 -35.91 -0.52
N GLY A 529 -4.38 -36.06 -1.85
CA GLY A 529 -5.27 -35.30 -2.72
C GLY A 529 -4.70 -34.00 -3.28
N LEU A 530 -3.38 -33.80 -3.21
CA LEU A 530 -2.67 -32.60 -3.70
C LEU A 530 -1.69 -32.89 -4.86
N SER A 531 -1.95 -33.94 -5.66
CA SER A 531 -1.13 -34.29 -6.84
C SER A 531 -0.94 -33.07 -7.78
N PRO A 532 0.28 -32.81 -8.29
CA PRO A 532 1.47 -33.66 -8.33
C PRO A 532 2.35 -33.60 -7.07
N PHE A 533 1.95 -32.87 -6.04
CA PHE A 533 2.72 -32.73 -4.81
C PHE A 533 2.51 -33.93 -3.89
N ALA A 534 3.61 -34.51 -3.42
CA ALA A 534 3.64 -35.45 -2.30
C ALA A 534 3.95 -34.66 -1.02
N LEU A 535 2.98 -34.59 -0.10
CA LEU A 535 3.12 -33.81 1.13
C LEU A 535 3.23 -34.73 2.35
N ARG A 536 4.10 -34.36 3.28
CA ARG A 536 4.20 -34.98 4.61
C ARG A 536 4.22 -33.89 5.67
N LEU A 537 3.37 -34.05 6.68
CA LEU A 537 3.30 -33.17 7.84
C LEU A 537 4.07 -33.83 9.00
N PHE A 538 4.96 -33.08 9.61
CA PHE A 538 5.82 -33.49 10.72
C PHE A 538 5.43 -32.72 11.97
N ASN A 539 5.37 -33.40 13.11
CA ASN A 539 5.14 -32.77 14.40
C ASN A 539 6.20 -33.25 15.40
N ALA A 540 7.05 -32.33 15.84
CA ALA A 540 8.15 -32.65 16.75
C ALA A 540 7.63 -33.10 18.13
N PRO A 541 8.32 -34.02 18.83
CA PRO A 541 7.89 -34.46 20.15
C PRO A 541 8.00 -33.32 21.18
N VAL A 542 7.11 -33.26 22.17
CA VAL A 542 7.06 -32.22 23.23
C VAL A 542 8.40 -32.10 23.97
N SER A 543 9.16 -33.19 24.09
CA SER A 543 10.52 -33.18 24.64
C SER A 543 11.52 -32.34 23.83
N ALA A 544 11.26 -32.13 22.54
CA ALA A 544 12.02 -31.27 21.64
C ALA A 544 11.43 -29.85 21.52
N GLN A 545 10.28 -29.57 22.16
CA GLN A 545 9.61 -28.28 22.14
C GLN A 545 10.05 -27.42 23.35
N SER A 546 11.27 -26.89 23.30
CA SER A 546 11.80 -25.98 24.34
C SER A 546 11.22 -24.56 24.21
N GLY A 547 10.09 -24.28 24.87
CA GLY A 547 9.47 -22.94 24.93
C GLY A 547 8.54 -22.62 23.76
N GLY A 548 7.85 -21.46 23.85
CA GLY A 548 6.64 -21.13 23.07
C GLY A 548 6.71 -21.31 21.54
N ASN A 549 7.90 -21.16 20.94
CA ASN A 549 8.11 -21.24 19.48
C ASN A 549 8.72 -22.59 19.02
N ALA A 550 9.29 -23.37 19.93
CA ALA A 550 9.95 -24.64 19.59
C ALA A 550 8.94 -25.78 19.31
N GLY A 551 7.68 -25.61 19.72
CA GLY A 551 6.59 -26.54 19.45
C GLY A 551 5.80 -26.15 18.23
N GLY A 552 6.19 -26.70 17.08
CA GLY A 552 5.45 -26.47 15.84
C GLY A 552 5.42 -27.65 14.89
N GLN A 553 4.47 -27.64 13.97
CA GLN A 553 4.43 -28.56 12.84
C GLN A 553 5.25 -28.02 11.68
N ALA A 554 5.88 -28.90 10.91
CA ALA A 554 6.59 -28.58 9.68
C ALA A 554 5.99 -29.38 8.52
N ILE A 555 5.98 -28.81 7.32
CA ILE A 555 5.48 -29.51 6.13
C ILE A 555 6.57 -29.65 5.07
N VAL A 556 6.67 -30.85 4.52
CA VAL A 556 7.55 -31.19 3.42
C VAL A 556 6.70 -31.39 2.18
N VAL A 557 7.07 -30.70 1.10
CA VAL A 557 6.39 -30.77 -0.19
C VAL A 557 7.39 -31.23 -1.24
N GLN A 558 7.14 -32.38 -1.86
CA GLN A 558 7.99 -32.93 -2.91
C GLN A 558 7.24 -32.95 -4.24
N TRP A 559 7.91 -32.52 -5.32
CA TRP A 559 7.42 -32.71 -6.70
C TRP A 559 8.61 -32.89 -7.64
N ALA A 560 8.54 -33.90 -8.51
CA ALA A 560 9.68 -34.28 -9.37
C ALA A 560 10.99 -34.38 -8.53
N ASN A 561 12.03 -33.65 -8.92
CA ASN A 561 13.32 -33.60 -8.21
C ASN A 561 13.44 -32.38 -7.27
N HIS A 562 12.33 -31.75 -6.88
CA HIS A 562 12.32 -30.61 -5.98
C HIS A 562 11.73 -30.96 -4.62
N LEU A 563 12.30 -30.36 -3.58
CA LEU A 563 11.85 -30.45 -2.21
C LEU A 563 11.65 -29.03 -1.66
N LEU A 564 10.46 -28.71 -1.17
CA LEU A 564 10.20 -27.50 -0.42
C LEU A 564 9.98 -27.85 1.04
N LEU A 565 10.81 -27.28 1.90
CA LEU A 565 10.74 -27.44 3.35
C LEU A 565 10.17 -26.16 3.99
N ILE A 566 9.09 -26.33 4.75
CA ILE A 566 8.40 -25.24 5.45
C ILE A 566 8.37 -25.58 6.93
N THR A 567 9.16 -24.86 7.73
CA THR A 567 9.42 -25.20 9.13
C THR A 567 8.60 -24.38 10.13
N GLY A 568 7.87 -23.36 9.68
CA GLY A 568 7.26 -22.38 10.57
C GLY A 568 8.31 -21.68 11.43
N ASP A 569 8.06 -21.59 12.73
CA ASP A 569 8.96 -20.95 13.69
C ASP A 569 9.75 -21.94 14.55
N GLN A 570 9.90 -23.18 14.06
CA GLN A 570 10.69 -24.21 14.76
C GLN A 570 12.15 -23.81 14.95
N GLU A 571 12.70 -24.15 16.12
CA GLU A 571 14.09 -23.90 16.48
C GLU A 571 14.69 -25.04 17.30
N GLY A 572 16.02 -25.07 17.37
CA GLY A 572 16.77 -25.87 18.32
C GLY A 572 16.47 -27.37 18.21
N PRO A 573 16.04 -28.04 19.30
CA PRO A 573 15.82 -29.49 19.28
C PRO A 573 14.75 -29.95 18.29
N ALA A 574 13.69 -29.17 18.06
CA ALA A 574 12.64 -29.51 17.10
C ALA A 574 13.17 -29.51 15.65
N LEU A 575 14.02 -28.53 15.32
CA LEU A 575 14.64 -28.45 14.00
C LEU A 575 15.66 -29.58 13.77
N ARG A 576 16.44 -29.94 14.81
CA ARG A 576 17.35 -31.10 14.77
C ARG A 576 16.60 -32.42 14.60
N TRP A 577 15.47 -32.58 15.29
CA TRP A 577 14.59 -33.75 15.12
C TRP A 577 14.04 -33.83 13.70
N LEU A 578 13.57 -32.71 13.15
CA LEU A 578 13.10 -32.63 11.77
C LEU A 578 14.22 -33.04 10.80
N ALA A 579 15.41 -32.48 10.97
CA ALA A 579 16.59 -32.79 10.16
C ALA A 579 16.89 -34.30 10.13
N ALA A 580 16.80 -34.98 11.28
CA ALA A 580 16.99 -36.43 11.38
C ALA A 580 15.82 -37.27 10.80
N ALA A 581 14.60 -36.72 10.79
CA ALA A 581 13.39 -37.39 10.30
C ALA A 581 13.18 -37.22 8.78
N LEU A 582 13.93 -36.33 8.12
CA LEU A 582 13.83 -36.12 6.68
C LEU A 582 14.34 -37.33 5.89
N PRO A 583 13.69 -37.68 4.77
CA PRO A 583 14.23 -38.68 3.84
C PRO A 583 15.54 -38.17 3.22
N ASP A 584 16.36 -39.07 2.67
CA ASP A 584 17.61 -38.69 1.99
C ASP A 584 17.32 -37.67 0.88
N THR A 585 17.87 -36.45 1.03
CA THR A 585 17.62 -35.31 0.15
C THR A 585 18.76 -35.05 -0.83
N HIS A 586 19.84 -35.86 -0.83
CA HIS A 586 21.06 -35.58 -1.59
C HIS A 586 20.88 -35.44 -3.11
N GLN A 587 19.82 -36.01 -3.68
CA GLN A 587 19.50 -35.92 -5.11
C GLN A 587 18.40 -34.87 -5.43
N LEU A 588 17.88 -34.18 -4.42
CA LEU A 588 16.78 -33.23 -4.57
C LEU A 588 17.29 -31.79 -4.57
N SER A 589 16.70 -30.97 -5.43
CA SER A 589 16.84 -29.52 -5.38
C SER A 589 15.98 -28.96 -4.25
N THR A 590 16.59 -28.69 -3.11
CA THR A 590 15.88 -28.26 -1.91
C THR A 590 15.72 -26.73 -1.86
N THR A 591 14.52 -26.27 -1.50
CA THR A 591 14.21 -24.88 -1.14
C THR A 591 13.71 -24.88 0.31
N LEU A 592 14.30 -24.02 1.14
CA LEU A 592 13.95 -23.88 2.55
C LEU A 592 13.30 -22.51 2.77
N ILE A 593 12.10 -22.50 3.36
CA ILE A 593 11.56 -21.28 3.97
C ILE A 593 12.21 -21.15 5.35
N ILE A 594 12.99 -20.09 5.53
CA ILE A 594 13.81 -19.89 6.74
C ILE A 594 12.90 -19.82 7.98
N PRO A 595 13.24 -20.55 9.07
CA PRO A 595 12.45 -20.55 10.29
C PRO A 595 12.42 -19.19 10.98
N HIS A 596 11.34 -18.92 11.72
CA HIS A 596 11.18 -17.77 12.63
C HIS A 596 11.61 -16.43 12.00
N HIS A 597 11.20 -16.22 10.75
CA HIS A 597 11.51 -15.01 9.97
C HIS A 597 13.01 -14.68 9.85
N GLY A 598 13.90 -15.67 10.04
CA GLY A 598 15.35 -15.50 10.01
C GLY A 598 15.95 -14.92 11.29
N LEU A 599 15.22 -14.92 12.40
CA LEU A 599 15.70 -14.44 13.71
C LEU A 599 16.55 -15.48 14.46
N SER A 600 16.36 -16.77 14.18
CA SER A 600 17.06 -17.85 14.89
C SER A 600 17.97 -18.68 14.00
N THR A 601 19.06 -19.14 14.62
CA THR A 601 20.11 -19.97 14.00
C THR A 601 20.32 -21.30 14.73
N ASP A 602 19.65 -21.56 15.87
CA ASP A 602 19.84 -22.81 16.59
C ASP A 602 19.15 -23.98 15.85
N GLY A 603 19.91 -25.03 15.54
CA GLY A 603 19.49 -26.19 14.76
C GLY A 603 19.52 -25.98 13.24
N LEU A 604 19.61 -24.73 12.76
CA LEU A 604 19.59 -24.38 11.33
C LEU A 604 20.83 -24.92 10.58
N PRO A 605 22.08 -24.84 11.09
CA PRO A 605 23.24 -25.42 10.44
C PRO A 605 23.08 -26.92 10.16
N GLU A 606 22.58 -27.68 11.12
CA GLU A 606 22.36 -29.13 10.99
C GLU A 606 21.32 -29.43 9.89
N LEU A 607 20.27 -28.62 9.82
CA LEU A 607 19.27 -28.73 8.75
C LEU A 607 19.86 -28.38 7.37
N LEU A 608 20.69 -27.33 7.30
CA LEU A 608 21.34 -26.89 6.07
C LEU A 608 22.36 -27.90 5.56
N ASP A 609 23.10 -28.57 6.45
CA ASP A 609 24.08 -29.60 6.09
C ASP A 609 23.42 -30.82 5.42
N ILE A 610 22.23 -31.20 5.90
CA ILE A 610 21.44 -32.28 5.31
C ILE A 610 20.79 -31.83 4.01
N CYS A 611 20.11 -30.69 4.02
CA CYS A 611 19.23 -30.27 2.92
C CYS A 611 19.95 -29.59 1.75
N LYS A 612 21.11 -28.97 2.00
CA LYS A 612 21.91 -28.16 1.05
C LYS A 612 21.04 -27.31 0.09
N PRO A 613 20.19 -26.42 0.62
CA PRO A 613 19.19 -25.74 -0.19
C PRO A 613 19.83 -24.78 -1.21
N ILE A 614 19.22 -24.72 -2.39
CA ILE A 614 19.61 -23.79 -3.45
C ILE A 614 19.03 -22.41 -3.09
N ARG A 615 19.86 -21.35 -3.12
CA ARG A 615 19.38 -19.97 -3.03
C ARG A 615 18.52 -19.67 -4.26
N ALA A 616 17.22 -19.44 -4.04
CA ALA A 616 16.24 -19.06 -5.07
C ALA A 616 15.93 -17.57 -5.01
#